data_AF-A0A5C4QCR7-F1
#
_entry.id   AF-A0A5C4QCR7-F1
#
_cell.length_a   1.000
_cell.length_b   1.000
_cell.length_c   1.000
_cell.angle_alpha   90.00
_cell.angle_beta   90.00
_cell.angle_gamma   90.00
#
_symmetry.space_group_name_H-M   'P 1'
#
loop_
_entity.id
_entity.type
_entity.pdbx_description
1 polymer ?
#
loop_
_entity_poly.entity_id
_entity_poly.type
_entity_poly.pdbx_seq_one_letter_code
_entity_poly.pdbx_strand_id
1 'polypeptide(L)'
;MTSLASSPWRIAWAERENDRRRRAYRDATDAWLRRNDHLVRLRIEAAGFLGCTQPRTGLPVDLDHDELVFRVVPAAELVEAEARHIPGLPTPGPCAFTETPGGSLPVGLRVVDAGMAVVTSRRVAFAGREHRREWRYADLVGAAHHPDVPVTLLPGHSRLSGLLVPASAVVNFRFYLTLAATSDRAALTAHVDALMSAHQDARPTPLPLVGPDETPPTAVRPDRRVTVVAAVTAAVIATLGPGAFGAERDGHPVEAIPVVDVAAAVRVQMPARPTGPVLPGGPVLPGGPAYPIGPAVAAVPVRPSAGVVERPTPSAPARPFVRAARPATPAPSAVPSPPSVPIPGPTPTVSPTPASPTPSPSVTPSSTPSPSDSTLLTVCLDPRQLPLVGGLLCPPAAA
;
A
#
# COMPACT_ATOMS: atom_id res chain seq x y z
N MET A 1 40.41 38.75 8.55
CA MET A 1 39.26 37.98 9.06
C MET A 1 39.73 36.55 9.30
N THR A 2 39.97 36.22 10.56
CA THR A 2 40.50 34.94 11.01
C THR A 2 39.41 33.87 10.98
N SER A 3 39.58 32.87 10.10
CA SER A 3 38.79 31.64 10.12
C SER A 3 39.04 30.94 11.46
N LEU A 4 38.08 31.04 12.38
CA LEU A 4 38.11 30.26 13.61
C LEU A 4 37.88 28.80 13.21
N ALA A 5 38.92 27.97 13.33
CA ALA A 5 38.82 26.54 13.05
C ALA A 5 37.64 25.95 13.83
N SER A 6 36.63 25.45 13.11
CA SER A 6 35.44 24.85 13.73
C SER A 6 35.87 23.65 14.60
N SER A 7 35.28 23.53 15.79
CA SER A 7 35.65 22.45 16.71
C SER A 7 35.41 21.07 16.05
N PRO A 8 36.32 20.08 16.23
CA PRO A 8 36.20 18.76 15.60
C PRO A 8 34.86 18.06 15.82
N TRP A 9 34.24 18.23 16.99
CA TRP A 9 32.92 17.66 17.29
C TRP A 9 31.77 18.27 16.48
N ARG A 10 31.87 19.56 16.08
CA ARG A 10 30.90 20.24 15.21
C ARG A 10 31.00 19.74 13.77
N ILE A 11 32.23 19.54 13.30
CA ILE A 11 32.50 18.91 11.99
C ILE A 11 31.86 17.52 11.97
N ALA A 12 32.17 16.67 12.95
CA ALA A 12 31.61 15.33 13.04
C ALA A 12 30.08 15.30 13.20
N TRP A 13 29.49 16.32 13.84
CA TRP A 13 28.04 16.45 13.90
C TRP A 13 27.45 16.79 12.52
N ALA A 14 28.00 17.80 11.85
CA ALA A 14 27.55 18.23 10.53
C ALA A 14 27.64 17.09 9.50
N GLU A 15 28.72 16.31 9.52
CA GLU A 15 28.88 15.11 8.70
C GLU A 15 27.77 14.09 8.93
N ARG A 16 27.49 13.73 10.19
CA ARG A 16 26.42 12.77 10.54
C ARG A 16 25.04 13.25 10.14
N GLU A 17 24.76 14.53 10.32
CA GLU A 17 23.49 15.15 9.93
C GLU A 17 23.35 15.18 8.40
N ASN A 18 24.39 15.59 7.68
CA ASN A 18 24.42 15.55 6.23
C ASN A 18 24.25 14.13 5.68
N ASP A 19 24.88 13.14 6.30
CA ASP A 19 24.69 11.73 5.98
C ASP A 19 23.26 11.26 6.20
N ARG A 20 22.61 11.70 7.29
CA ARG A 20 21.21 11.41 7.56
C ARG A 20 20.31 12.03 6.50
N ARG A 21 20.51 13.30 6.15
CA ARG A 21 19.76 14.00 5.09
C ARG A 21 19.93 13.33 3.73
N ARG A 22 21.15 12.93 3.38
CA ARG A 22 21.43 12.18 2.14
C ARG A 22 20.77 10.81 2.11
N ARG A 23 20.74 10.07 3.23
CA ARG A 23 20.01 8.79 3.33
C ARG A 23 18.51 9.03 3.15
N ALA A 24 17.93 9.95 3.91
CA ALA A 24 16.50 10.27 3.81
C ALA A 24 16.09 10.70 2.40
N TYR A 25 16.91 11.52 1.73
CA TYR A 25 16.67 11.91 0.34
C TYR A 25 16.70 10.72 -0.63
N ARG A 26 17.69 9.81 -0.48
CA ARG A 26 17.77 8.59 -1.30
C ARG A 26 16.56 7.69 -1.07
N ASP A 27 16.21 7.43 0.19
CA ASP A 27 15.06 6.59 0.54
C ASP A 27 13.75 7.17 -0.02
N ALA A 28 13.57 8.49 0.08
CA ALA A 28 12.42 9.20 -0.49
C ALA A 28 12.40 9.14 -2.04
N THR A 29 13.56 9.31 -2.67
CA THR A 29 13.70 9.22 -4.14
C THR A 29 13.40 7.81 -4.64
N ASP A 30 13.89 6.79 -3.94
CA ASP A 30 13.64 5.39 -4.29
C ASP A 30 12.15 5.04 -4.13
N ALA A 31 11.49 5.52 -3.07
CA ALA A 31 10.04 5.38 -2.89
C ALA A 31 9.25 6.10 -4.00
N TRP A 32 9.67 7.31 -4.36
CA TRP A 32 9.06 8.09 -5.44
C TRP A 32 9.21 7.38 -6.81
N LEU A 33 10.37 6.80 -7.11
CA LEU A 33 10.61 6.03 -8.33
C LEU A 33 9.74 4.78 -8.39
N ARG A 34 9.67 3.99 -7.30
CA ARG A 34 8.78 2.80 -7.24
C ARG A 34 7.33 3.17 -7.50
N ARG A 35 6.86 4.28 -6.93
CA ARG A 35 5.50 4.78 -7.16
C ARG A 35 5.30 5.25 -8.60
N ASN A 36 6.29 5.92 -9.19
CA ASN A 36 6.25 6.34 -10.59
C ASN A 36 6.12 5.13 -11.53
N ASP A 37 6.96 4.11 -11.34
CA ASP A 37 6.92 2.89 -12.15
C ASP A 37 5.57 2.18 -12.04
N HIS A 38 5.00 2.17 -10.84
CA HIS A 38 3.67 1.61 -10.61
C HIS A 38 2.58 2.40 -11.35
N LEU A 39 2.57 3.73 -11.26
CA LEU A 39 1.59 4.57 -11.96
C LEU A 39 1.71 4.44 -13.49
N VAL A 40 2.93 4.39 -14.03
CA VAL A 40 3.17 4.13 -15.46
C VAL A 40 2.57 2.80 -15.88
N ARG A 41 2.70 1.74 -15.06
CA ARG A 41 2.07 0.45 -15.32
C ARG A 41 0.54 0.55 -15.33
N LEU A 42 -0.05 1.18 -14.31
CA LEU A 42 -1.50 1.38 -14.25
C LEU A 42 -2.00 2.16 -15.47
N ARG A 43 -1.25 3.14 -15.96
CA ARG A 43 -1.61 3.93 -17.14
C ARG A 43 -1.63 3.10 -18.42
N ILE A 44 -0.64 2.23 -18.61
CA ILE A 44 -0.57 1.30 -19.74
C ILE A 44 -1.75 0.32 -19.69
N GLU A 45 -2.01 -0.26 -18.52
CA GLU A 45 -3.11 -1.20 -18.33
C GLU A 45 -4.47 -0.53 -18.50
N ALA A 46 -4.66 0.69 -17.99
CA ALA A 46 -5.87 1.47 -18.16
C ALA A 46 -6.14 1.77 -19.64
N ALA A 47 -5.10 1.94 -20.47
CA ALA A 47 -5.27 2.15 -21.90
C ALA A 47 -5.60 0.85 -22.67
N GLY A 48 -4.94 -0.27 -22.34
CA GLY A 48 -4.94 -1.45 -23.24
C GLY A 48 -5.43 -2.78 -22.68
N PHE A 49 -5.52 -2.95 -21.35
CA PHE A 49 -5.87 -4.24 -20.77
C PHE A 49 -7.38 -4.52 -20.79
N LEU A 50 -7.80 -5.55 -21.50
CA LEU A 50 -9.21 -5.93 -21.64
C LEU A 50 -9.63 -7.11 -20.75
N GLY A 51 -8.71 -7.69 -19.97
CA GLY A 51 -8.92 -8.94 -19.26
C GLY A 51 -8.37 -10.15 -20.02
N CYS A 52 -8.39 -11.30 -19.36
CA CYS A 52 -7.89 -12.56 -19.87
C CYS A 52 -9.02 -13.59 -19.94
N THR A 53 -9.07 -14.42 -20.98
CA THR A 53 -10.02 -15.55 -21.07
C THR A 53 -9.60 -16.76 -20.23
N GLN A 54 -8.34 -16.79 -19.77
CA GLN A 54 -7.74 -17.87 -18.99
C GLN A 54 -7.01 -17.32 -17.76
N PRO A 55 -6.83 -18.13 -16.70
CA PRO A 55 -7.32 -19.50 -16.52
C PRO A 55 -8.81 -19.57 -16.17
N ARG A 56 -9.52 -20.61 -16.62
CA ARG A 56 -10.93 -20.89 -16.25
C ARG A 56 -11.07 -22.05 -15.26
N THR A 57 -10.05 -22.90 -15.17
CA THR A 57 -10.03 -24.05 -14.26
C THR A 57 -9.66 -23.61 -12.85
N GLY A 58 -10.32 -24.19 -11.85
CA GLY A 58 -10.05 -23.92 -10.44
C GLY A 58 -10.54 -22.56 -9.94
N LEU A 59 -11.33 -21.84 -10.74
CA LEU A 59 -11.99 -20.61 -10.29
C LEU A 59 -13.19 -20.93 -9.39
N PRO A 60 -13.52 -20.04 -8.43
CA PRO A 60 -14.63 -20.22 -7.51
C PRO A 60 -16.01 -20.09 -8.17
N VAL A 61 -16.06 -19.70 -9.45
CA VAL A 61 -17.29 -19.38 -10.19
C VAL A 61 -17.16 -19.87 -11.63
N ASP A 62 -18.26 -20.36 -12.18
CA ASP A 62 -18.36 -20.70 -13.59
C ASP A 62 -18.47 -19.43 -14.43
N LEU A 63 -17.52 -19.25 -15.34
CA LEU A 63 -17.44 -18.08 -16.22
C LEU A 63 -18.23 -18.32 -17.51
N ASP A 64 -18.97 -17.29 -17.92
CA ASP A 64 -19.59 -17.30 -19.25
C ASP A 64 -18.52 -17.29 -20.36
N HIS A 65 -18.91 -17.67 -21.58
CA HIS A 65 -17.98 -17.83 -22.69
C HIS A 65 -17.21 -16.56 -23.04
N ASP A 66 -17.83 -15.39 -22.85
CA ASP A 66 -17.25 -14.06 -23.09
C ASP A 66 -16.89 -13.31 -21.80
N GLU A 67 -17.03 -13.94 -20.63
CA GLU A 67 -16.60 -13.35 -19.36
C GLU A 67 -15.06 -13.40 -19.27
N LEU A 68 -14.47 -12.24 -19.00
CA LEU A 68 -13.02 -12.04 -18.95
C LEU A 68 -12.57 -11.85 -17.51
N VAL A 69 -11.47 -12.48 -17.12
CA VAL A 69 -10.85 -12.35 -15.81
C VAL A 69 -9.91 -11.16 -15.80
N PHE A 70 -10.11 -10.23 -14.88
CA PHE A 70 -9.22 -9.10 -14.66
C PHE A 70 -8.19 -9.40 -13.58
N ARG A 71 -8.60 -10.06 -12.50
CA ARG A 71 -7.70 -10.39 -11.39
C ARG A 71 -8.19 -11.58 -10.58
N VAL A 72 -7.25 -12.41 -10.13
CA VAL A 72 -7.47 -13.44 -9.11
C VAL A 72 -6.69 -13.04 -7.85
N VAL A 73 -7.33 -13.16 -6.69
CA VAL A 73 -6.76 -12.91 -5.36
C VAL A 73 -6.97 -14.16 -4.51
N PRO A 74 -5.96 -15.04 -4.37
CA PRO A 74 -6.12 -16.36 -3.76
C PRO A 74 -6.29 -16.36 -2.24
N ALA A 75 -5.93 -15.26 -1.56
CA ALA A 75 -5.98 -15.13 -0.11
C ALA A 75 -6.77 -13.87 0.28
N ALA A 76 -8.00 -13.77 -0.23
CA ALA A 76 -8.95 -12.74 0.16
C ALA A 76 -9.77 -13.20 1.37
N GLU A 77 -10.24 -12.25 2.15
CA GLU A 77 -11.14 -12.48 3.29
C GLU A 77 -12.47 -11.79 3.02
N LEU A 78 -13.56 -12.52 3.21
CA LEU A 78 -14.91 -11.98 3.12
C LEU A 78 -15.21 -11.23 4.43
N VAL A 79 -15.54 -9.95 4.29
CA VAL A 79 -15.94 -9.12 5.42
C VAL A 79 -17.42 -8.75 5.32
N GLU A 80 -18.10 -8.76 6.45
CA GLU A 80 -19.50 -8.35 6.56
C GLU A 80 -19.69 -7.29 7.64
N ALA A 81 -20.60 -6.35 7.37
CA ALA A 81 -21.05 -5.35 8.33
C ALA A 81 -21.93 -5.99 9.41
N GLU A 82 -21.56 -5.83 10.67
CA GLU A 82 -22.33 -6.34 11.82
C GLU A 82 -23.62 -5.56 12.05
N ALA A 83 -23.59 -4.25 11.78
CA ALA A 83 -24.72 -3.34 11.94
C ALA A 83 -25.11 -2.68 10.61
N ARG A 84 -26.36 -2.19 10.53
CA ARG A 84 -26.85 -1.43 9.36
C ARG A 84 -26.15 -0.08 9.18
N HIS A 85 -25.71 0.52 10.29
CA HIS A 85 -25.01 1.80 10.31
C HIS A 85 -23.69 1.62 11.03
N ILE A 86 -22.59 1.78 10.30
CA ILE A 86 -21.25 1.74 10.85
C ILE A 86 -20.61 3.09 10.49
N PRO A 87 -20.24 3.91 11.48
CA PRO A 87 -19.63 5.20 11.23
C PRO A 87 -18.24 5.02 10.61
N GLY A 88 -17.88 5.92 9.70
CA GLY A 88 -16.55 5.93 9.09
C GLY A 88 -16.31 4.90 7.98
N LEU A 89 -17.36 4.19 7.53
CA LEU A 89 -17.22 3.36 6.33
C LEU A 89 -16.98 4.22 5.08
N PRO A 90 -16.12 3.76 4.16
CA PRO A 90 -15.89 4.47 2.92
C PRO A 90 -17.17 4.55 2.09
N THR A 91 -17.35 5.67 1.40
CA THR A 91 -18.38 5.82 0.37
C THR A 91 -17.81 5.44 -1.00
N PRO A 92 -18.64 4.94 -1.93
CA PRO A 92 -18.21 4.75 -3.31
C PRO A 92 -17.64 6.05 -3.89
N GLY A 93 -16.51 5.96 -4.59
CA GLY A 93 -15.82 7.14 -5.10
C GLY A 93 -14.49 6.83 -5.79
N PRO A 94 -13.81 7.87 -6.30
CA PRO A 94 -12.54 7.71 -7.00
C PRO A 94 -11.46 7.11 -6.08
N CYS A 95 -10.66 6.20 -6.64
CA CYS A 95 -9.64 5.48 -5.90
C CYS A 95 -8.26 6.12 -6.07
N ALA A 96 -7.54 6.39 -4.98
CA ALA A 96 -6.19 6.97 -5.04
C ALA A 96 -5.11 5.96 -5.51
N PHE A 97 -5.44 4.67 -5.59
CA PHE A 97 -4.53 3.57 -5.93
C PHE A 97 -3.21 3.64 -5.15
N THR A 98 -3.27 3.92 -3.85
CA THR A 98 -2.11 4.00 -2.96
C THR A 98 -1.94 2.71 -2.18
N GLU A 99 -0.70 2.37 -1.85
CA GLU A 99 -0.42 1.30 -0.88
C GLU A 99 -1.15 1.60 0.42
N THR A 100 -1.67 0.53 1.03
CA THR A 100 -2.45 0.64 2.26
C THR A 100 -1.76 -0.19 3.33
N PRO A 101 -1.44 0.38 4.49
CA PRO A 101 -0.83 -0.38 5.57
C PRO A 101 -1.79 -1.48 6.05
N GLY A 102 -1.24 -2.57 6.59
CA GLY A 102 -2.01 -3.62 7.24
C GLY A 102 -2.53 -3.15 8.60
N GLY A 103 -3.57 -2.32 8.60
CA GLY A 103 -4.26 -1.85 9.80
C GLY A 103 -5.27 -2.86 10.35
N SER A 104 -5.73 -2.64 11.57
CA SER A 104 -6.87 -3.38 12.14
C SER A 104 -8.15 -3.10 11.33
N LEU A 105 -9.02 -4.11 11.24
CA LEU A 105 -10.30 -3.96 10.58
C LEU A 105 -11.15 -2.86 11.27
N PRO A 106 -11.86 -2.00 10.52
CA PRO A 106 -12.74 -0.99 11.10
C PRO A 106 -13.79 -1.61 12.02
N VAL A 107 -14.09 -0.93 13.12
CA VAL A 107 -15.11 -1.37 14.09
C VAL A 107 -16.44 -1.57 13.39
N GLY A 108 -17.11 -2.69 13.67
CA GLY A 108 -18.39 -3.05 13.07
C GLY A 108 -18.27 -3.81 11.75
N LEU A 109 -17.06 -4.00 11.20
CA LEU A 109 -16.78 -5.03 10.21
C LEU A 109 -16.19 -6.25 10.91
N ARG A 110 -16.54 -7.44 10.42
CA ARG A 110 -15.90 -8.69 10.83
C ARG A 110 -15.54 -9.53 9.62
N VAL A 111 -14.46 -10.31 9.74
CA VAL A 111 -14.13 -11.37 8.79
C VAL A 111 -15.05 -12.55 9.07
N VAL A 112 -15.67 -13.09 8.02
CA VAL A 112 -16.58 -14.25 8.12
C VAL A 112 -16.05 -15.48 7.39
N ASP A 113 -15.17 -15.31 6.40
CA ASP A 113 -14.55 -16.43 5.68
C ASP A 113 -13.24 -15.97 5.02
N ALA A 114 -12.39 -16.93 4.64
CA ALA A 114 -11.16 -16.72 3.89
C ALA A 114 -11.10 -17.65 2.68
N GLY A 115 -10.64 -17.13 1.55
CA GLY A 115 -10.62 -17.89 0.30
C GLY A 115 -10.15 -17.08 -0.91
N MET A 116 -10.70 -17.42 -2.07
CA MET A 116 -10.32 -16.82 -3.34
C MET A 116 -11.35 -15.80 -3.79
N ALA A 117 -10.89 -14.62 -4.18
CA ALA A 117 -11.70 -13.64 -4.90
C ALA A 117 -11.27 -13.52 -6.36
N VAL A 118 -12.22 -13.35 -7.26
CA VAL A 118 -12.00 -13.16 -8.70
C VAL A 118 -12.78 -11.94 -9.16
N VAL A 119 -12.07 -11.03 -9.83
CA VAL A 119 -12.62 -9.86 -10.51
C VAL A 119 -12.75 -10.22 -11.99
N THR A 120 -13.96 -10.19 -12.52
CA THR A 120 -14.26 -10.48 -13.92
C THR A 120 -14.78 -9.24 -14.64
N SER A 121 -15.11 -9.31 -15.93
CA SER A 121 -15.75 -8.22 -16.68
C SER A 121 -17.19 -7.93 -16.25
N ARG A 122 -17.83 -8.80 -15.45
CA ARG A 122 -19.26 -8.70 -15.09
C ARG A 122 -19.51 -8.61 -13.60
N ARG A 123 -18.62 -9.18 -12.79
CA ARG A 123 -18.83 -9.36 -11.36
C ARG A 123 -17.53 -9.53 -10.61
N VAL A 124 -17.65 -9.42 -9.30
CA VAL A 124 -16.67 -9.97 -8.35
C VAL A 124 -17.28 -11.22 -7.75
N ALA A 125 -16.52 -12.31 -7.72
CA ALA A 125 -16.90 -13.54 -7.05
C ALA A 125 -15.92 -13.84 -5.91
N PHE A 126 -16.42 -14.39 -4.82
CA PHE A 126 -15.65 -14.89 -3.70
C PHE A 126 -16.13 -16.30 -3.35
N ALA A 127 -15.19 -17.21 -3.11
CA ALA A 127 -15.48 -18.46 -2.42
C ALA A 127 -14.41 -18.74 -1.37
N GLY A 128 -14.87 -18.92 -0.14
CA GLY A 128 -14.11 -19.50 0.94
C GLY A 128 -14.59 -20.93 1.23
N ARG A 129 -14.40 -21.35 2.48
CA ARG A 129 -14.74 -22.71 2.92
C ARG A 129 -16.24 -22.87 3.16
N GLU A 130 -16.87 -21.84 3.69
CA GLU A 130 -18.27 -21.88 4.16
C GLU A 130 -19.16 -20.96 3.35
N HIS A 131 -18.59 -19.89 2.79
CA HIS A 131 -19.31 -18.82 2.14
C HIS A 131 -18.90 -18.68 0.68
N ARG A 132 -19.92 -18.50 -0.17
CA ARG A 132 -19.79 -18.02 -1.54
C ARG A 132 -20.59 -16.73 -1.70
N ARG A 133 -19.99 -15.76 -2.38
CA ARG A 133 -20.60 -14.45 -2.62
C ARG A 133 -20.29 -13.99 -4.03
N GLU A 134 -21.27 -13.37 -4.66
CA GLU A 134 -21.10 -12.74 -5.95
C GLU A 134 -21.71 -11.34 -5.92
N TRP A 135 -21.01 -10.39 -6.53
CA TRP A 135 -21.45 -9.01 -6.71
C TRP A 135 -21.39 -8.67 -8.19
N ARG A 136 -22.55 -8.54 -8.84
CA ARG A 136 -22.63 -8.09 -10.23
C ARG A 136 -22.49 -6.58 -10.29
N TYR A 137 -21.70 -6.06 -11.23
CA TYR A 137 -21.48 -4.62 -11.33
C TYR A 137 -22.77 -3.84 -11.59
N ALA A 138 -23.71 -4.42 -12.33
CA ALA A 138 -25.02 -3.82 -12.59
C ALA A 138 -25.87 -3.59 -11.32
N ASP A 139 -25.62 -4.37 -10.26
CA ASP A 139 -26.38 -4.31 -9.00
C ASP A 139 -25.63 -3.54 -7.91
N LEU A 140 -24.40 -3.09 -8.20
CA LEU A 140 -23.57 -2.33 -7.27
C LEU A 140 -23.82 -0.83 -7.42
N VAL A 141 -23.90 -0.14 -6.27
CA VAL A 141 -23.87 1.33 -6.24
C VAL A 141 -22.49 1.85 -6.63
N GLY A 142 -21.44 1.07 -6.35
CA GLY A 142 -20.05 1.34 -6.68
C GLY A 142 -19.11 0.76 -5.62
N ALA A 143 -17.83 0.58 -5.97
CA ALA A 143 -16.84 0.08 -5.02
C ALA A 143 -16.41 1.18 -4.03
N ALA A 144 -16.41 0.87 -2.74
CA ALA A 144 -16.00 1.78 -1.68
C ALA A 144 -14.70 1.30 -1.03
N HIS A 145 -13.60 1.99 -1.34
CA HIS A 145 -12.26 1.62 -0.90
C HIS A 145 -11.90 2.34 0.41
N HIS A 146 -11.50 1.60 1.44
CA HIS A 146 -11.05 2.23 2.68
C HIS A 146 -9.65 2.84 2.51
N PRO A 147 -9.38 4.09 2.92
CA PRO A 147 -8.09 4.73 2.69
C PRO A 147 -6.94 4.02 3.43
N ASP A 148 -7.16 3.61 4.67
CA ASP A 148 -6.08 3.12 5.56
C ASP A 148 -6.07 1.61 5.83
N VAL A 149 -7.05 0.86 5.33
CA VAL A 149 -7.17 -0.60 5.53
C VAL A 149 -7.42 -1.24 4.17
N PRO A 150 -6.85 -2.42 3.84
CA PRO A 150 -7.01 -3.02 2.52
C PRO A 150 -8.39 -3.69 2.32
N VAL A 151 -9.45 -3.05 2.83
CA VAL A 151 -10.85 -3.40 2.63
C VAL A 151 -11.41 -2.64 1.43
N THR A 152 -12.24 -3.33 0.66
CA THR A 152 -13.16 -2.73 -0.31
C THR A 152 -14.56 -3.25 -0.06
N LEU A 153 -15.48 -2.34 0.24
CA LEU A 153 -16.90 -2.66 0.39
C LEU A 153 -17.60 -2.60 -0.96
N LEU A 154 -18.54 -3.53 -1.16
CA LEU A 154 -19.29 -3.73 -2.39
C LEU A 154 -20.79 -3.59 -2.07
N PRO A 155 -21.29 -2.36 -1.83
CA PRO A 155 -22.68 -2.10 -1.54
C PRO A 155 -23.57 -2.46 -2.74
N GLY A 156 -24.42 -3.46 -2.55
CA GLY A 156 -25.51 -3.82 -3.46
C GLY A 156 -26.85 -3.92 -2.71
N HIS A 157 -27.78 -4.72 -3.23
CA HIS A 157 -29.13 -4.89 -2.62
C HIS A 157 -29.17 -5.78 -1.37
N SER A 158 -28.06 -6.42 -1.01
CA SER A 158 -27.98 -7.33 0.13
C SER A 158 -27.26 -6.68 1.33
N ARG A 159 -26.98 -7.46 2.38
CA ARG A 159 -26.21 -7.01 3.54
C ARG A 159 -24.87 -6.44 3.06
N LEU A 160 -24.46 -5.30 3.63
CA LEU A 160 -23.19 -4.67 3.29
C LEU A 160 -22.03 -5.62 3.59
N SER A 161 -21.31 -5.97 2.54
CA SER A 161 -20.19 -6.90 2.55
C SER A 161 -19.09 -6.41 1.62
N GLY A 162 -17.90 -6.98 1.76
CA GLY A 162 -16.76 -6.62 0.95
C GLY A 162 -15.64 -7.62 1.04
N LEU A 163 -14.48 -7.21 0.55
CA LEU A 163 -13.28 -8.01 0.54
C LEU A 163 -12.16 -7.28 1.27
N LEU A 164 -11.55 -7.96 2.23
CA LEU A 164 -10.25 -7.63 2.77
C LEU A 164 -9.21 -8.40 1.94
N VAL A 165 -8.29 -7.70 1.31
CA VAL A 165 -7.24 -8.31 0.47
C VAL A 165 -5.87 -8.13 1.11
N PRO A 166 -4.87 -8.96 0.76
CA PRO A 166 -3.51 -8.77 1.26
C PRO A 166 -2.99 -7.38 0.91
N ALA A 167 -2.28 -6.74 1.84
CA ALA A 167 -1.76 -5.37 1.65
C ALA A 167 -0.90 -5.24 0.39
N SER A 168 -0.15 -6.30 0.03
CA SER A 168 0.65 -6.36 -1.21
C SER A 168 -0.18 -6.39 -2.50
N ALA A 169 -1.44 -6.81 -2.44
CA ALA A 169 -2.33 -6.94 -3.59
C ALA A 169 -3.36 -5.80 -3.70
N VAL A 170 -3.52 -4.97 -2.66
CA VAL A 170 -4.62 -4.00 -2.55
C VAL A 170 -4.67 -3.02 -3.72
N VAL A 171 -3.53 -2.47 -4.15
CA VAL A 171 -3.51 -1.46 -5.20
C VAL A 171 -3.97 -2.05 -6.53
N ASN A 172 -3.41 -3.19 -6.91
CA ASN A 172 -3.77 -3.91 -8.12
C ASN A 172 -5.24 -4.37 -8.07
N PHE A 173 -5.68 -4.92 -6.94
CA PHE A 173 -7.06 -5.35 -6.77
C PHE A 173 -8.04 -4.19 -6.98
N ARG A 174 -7.80 -3.04 -6.33
CA ARG A 174 -8.64 -1.84 -6.47
C ARG A 174 -8.64 -1.33 -7.90
N PHE A 175 -7.46 -1.25 -8.53
CA PHE A 175 -7.33 -0.83 -9.92
C PHE A 175 -8.12 -1.73 -10.87
N TYR A 176 -7.93 -3.04 -10.84
CA TYR A 176 -8.63 -3.96 -11.73
C TYR A 176 -10.12 -4.02 -11.44
N LEU A 177 -10.53 -3.89 -10.18
CA LEU A 177 -11.94 -3.77 -9.82
C LEU A 177 -12.57 -2.49 -10.41
N THR A 178 -11.91 -1.34 -10.27
CA THR A 178 -12.38 -0.08 -10.89
C THR A 178 -12.40 -0.20 -12.42
N LEU A 179 -11.37 -0.81 -13.02
CA LEU A 179 -11.27 -1.00 -14.47
C LEU A 179 -12.37 -1.92 -15.00
N ALA A 180 -12.72 -2.98 -14.28
CA ALA A 180 -13.77 -3.91 -14.65
C ALA A 180 -15.18 -3.33 -14.44
N ALA A 181 -15.37 -2.53 -13.39
CA ALA A 181 -16.66 -1.96 -13.05
C ALA A 181 -17.00 -0.66 -13.82
N THR A 182 -15.99 0.04 -14.36
CA THR A 182 -16.23 1.30 -15.08
C THR A 182 -16.73 1.06 -16.50
N SER A 183 -17.78 1.78 -16.90
CA SER A 183 -18.18 1.91 -18.30
C SER A 183 -17.38 3.00 -19.03
N ASP A 184 -16.76 3.93 -18.29
CA ASP A 184 -15.97 5.02 -18.84
C ASP A 184 -14.48 4.80 -18.56
N ARG A 185 -13.84 4.13 -19.52
CA ARG A 185 -12.40 3.85 -19.49
C ARG A 185 -11.55 5.10 -19.72
N ALA A 186 -12.08 6.08 -20.45
CA ALA A 186 -11.39 7.35 -20.69
C ALA A 186 -11.30 8.16 -19.39
N ALA A 187 -12.38 8.20 -18.59
CA ALA A 187 -12.35 8.83 -17.28
C ALA A 187 -11.37 8.16 -16.32
N LEU A 188 -11.32 6.82 -16.27
CA LEU A 188 -10.31 6.12 -15.45
C LEU A 188 -8.88 6.44 -15.91
N THR A 189 -8.68 6.51 -17.22
CA THR A 189 -7.38 6.86 -17.79
C THR A 189 -6.97 8.29 -17.41
N ALA A 190 -7.87 9.25 -17.55
CA ALA A 190 -7.65 10.65 -17.14
C ALA A 190 -7.40 10.77 -15.64
N HIS A 191 -8.07 9.95 -14.81
CA HIS A 191 -7.82 9.90 -13.37
C HIS A 191 -6.41 9.40 -13.05
N VAL A 192 -5.92 8.35 -13.73
CA VAL A 192 -4.53 7.90 -13.58
C VAL A 192 -3.54 8.97 -14.05
N ASP A 193 -3.84 9.69 -15.14
CA ASP A 193 -3.02 10.83 -15.60
C ASP A 193 -2.96 11.96 -14.56
N ALA A 194 -4.08 12.27 -13.91
CA ALA A 194 -4.12 13.26 -12.83
C ALA A 194 -3.25 12.82 -11.63
N LEU A 195 -3.30 11.53 -11.26
CA LEU A 195 -2.43 10.97 -10.22
C LEU A 195 -0.95 11.04 -10.61
N MET A 196 -0.63 10.79 -11.89
CA MET A 196 0.74 10.94 -12.40
C MET A 196 1.21 12.39 -12.33
N SER A 197 0.37 13.36 -12.72
CA SER A 197 0.70 14.79 -12.60
C SER A 197 0.99 15.17 -11.14
N ALA A 198 0.09 14.81 -10.22
CA ALA A 198 0.27 15.08 -8.80
C ALA A 198 1.53 14.40 -8.23
N HIS A 199 1.87 13.21 -8.73
CA HIS A 199 3.10 12.50 -8.35
C HIS A 199 4.37 13.22 -8.83
N GLN A 200 4.34 13.82 -10.03
CA GLN A 200 5.45 14.64 -10.52
C GLN A 200 5.64 15.90 -9.67
N ASP A 201 4.55 16.54 -9.26
CA ASP A 201 4.59 17.72 -8.38
C ASP A 201 5.16 17.39 -6.99
N ALA A 202 4.98 16.15 -6.53
CA ALA A 202 5.47 15.65 -5.25
C ALA A 202 6.92 15.12 -5.28
N ARG A 203 7.71 15.44 -6.31
CA ARG A 203 9.09 14.94 -6.45
C ARG A 203 9.96 15.37 -5.26
N PRO A 204 10.70 14.43 -4.61
CA PRO A 204 11.59 14.77 -3.51
C PRO A 204 12.66 15.79 -3.90
N THR A 205 12.85 16.81 -3.05
CA THR A 205 13.91 17.81 -3.19
C THR A 205 15.02 17.56 -2.17
N PRO A 206 16.30 17.65 -2.56
CA PRO A 206 17.40 17.47 -1.64
C PRO A 206 17.43 18.61 -0.62
N LEU A 207 17.50 18.26 0.67
CA LEU A 207 17.69 19.25 1.72
C LEU A 207 19.11 19.85 1.64
N PRO A 208 19.27 21.15 1.96
CA PRO A 208 20.58 21.79 1.96
C PRO A 208 21.51 21.12 2.98
N LEU A 209 22.80 21.08 2.66
CA LEU A 209 23.82 20.57 3.55
C LEU A 209 24.10 21.59 4.65
N VAL A 210 24.34 21.07 5.86
CA VAL A 210 24.58 21.82 7.07
C VAL A 210 26.07 22.00 7.27
N GLY A 211 26.49 23.22 7.61
CA GLY A 211 27.87 23.52 8.00
C GLY A 211 28.14 23.25 9.49
N PRO A 212 29.41 23.12 9.92
CA PRO A 212 29.75 22.98 11.33
C PRO A 212 29.21 24.12 12.22
N ASP A 213 29.06 25.33 11.68
CA ASP A 213 28.61 26.50 12.44
C ASP A 213 27.10 26.49 12.72
N GLU A 214 26.33 25.65 12.03
CA GLU A 214 24.89 25.47 12.21
C GLU A 214 24.55 24.38 13.26
N THR A 215 25.56 23.90 13.99
CA THR A 215 25.36 22.88 15.02
C THR A 215 24.49 23.42 16.17
N PRO A 216 23.32 22.79 16.47
CA PRO A 216 22.48 23.22 17.57
C PRO A 216 23.25 23.20 18.89
N PRO A 217 22.99 24.14 19.81
CA PRO A 217 23.62 24.12 21.13
C PRO A 217 23.23 22.88 21.94
N THR A 218 22.13 22.22 21.57
CA THR A 218 21.63 20.96 22.15
C THR A 218 22.30 19.72 21.57
N ALA A 219 23.10 19.84 20.51
CA ALA A 219 23.82 18.71 19.93
C ALA A 219 24.86 18.17 20.94
N VAL A 220 24.69 16.90 21.32
CA VAL A 220 25.47 16.29 22.39
C VAL A 220 26.95 16.28 22.04
N ARG A 221 27.76 16.96 22.86
CA ARG A 221 29.22 16.89 22.78
C ARG A 221 29.69 15.50 23.21
N PRO A 222 30.54 14.81 22.42
CA PRO A 222 31.07 13.50 22.78
C PRO A 222 31.81 13.50 24.13
N ASP A 223 32.53 14.58 24.47
CA ASP A 223 33.27 14.68 25.73
C ASP A 223 32.38 14.58 26.97
N ARG A 224 31.13 15.10 26.92
CA ARG A 224 30.18 14.97 28.04
C ARG A 224 29.69 13.54 28.24
N ARG A 225 29.68 12.69 27.21
CA ARG A 225 29.29 11.28 27.34
C ARG A 225 30.33 10.49 28.12
N VAL A 226 31.62 10.76 27.88
CA VAL A 226 32.71 10.11 28.61
C VAL A 226 32.69 10.51 30.09
N THR A 227 32.40 11.78 30.40
CA THR A 227 32.29 12.22 31.80
C THR A 227 31.09 11.61 32.52
N VAL A 228 29.92 11.50 31.87
CA VAL A 228 28.72 10.91 32.48
C VAL A 228 28.88 9.39 32.67
N VAL A 229 29.44 8.67 31.69
CA VAL A 229 29.74 7.25 31.86
C VAL A 229 30.79 7.05 32.93
N ALA A 230 31.90 7.80 32.93
CA ALA A 230 32.92 7.70 33.97
C ALA A 230 32.37 8.02 35.37
N ALA A 231 31.49 9.02 35.51
CA ALA A 231 30.86 9.35 36.78
C ALA A 231 29.87 8.27 37.25
N VAL A 232 29.09 7.67 36.35
CA VAL A 232 28.20 6.55 36.69
C VAL A 232 29.00 5.29 37.04
N THR A 233 30.06 4.97 36.30
CA THR A 233 30.93 3.83 36.62
C THR A 233 31.68 4.05 37.93
N ALA A 234 32.17 5.28 38.21
CA ALA A 234 32.79 5.62 39.48
C ALA A 234 31.79 5.58 40.66
N ALA A 235 30.55 6.01 40.46
CA ALA A 235 29.50 5.90 41.47
C ALA A 235 29.10 4.44 41.75
N VAL A 236 29.08 3.58 40.73
CA VAL A 236 28.84 2.13 40.90
C VAL A 236 30.01 1.45 41.61
N ILE A 237 31.26 1.81 41.30
CA ILE A 237 32.45 1.28 42.00
C ILE A 237 32.53 1.80 43.45
N ALA A 238 32.10 3.03 43.73
CA ALA A 238 32.08 3.59 45.07
C ALA A 238 30.94 3.04 45.95
N THR A 239 29.83 2.59 45.36
CA THR A 239 28.70 1.99 46.08
C THR A 239 28.83 0.48 46.24
N LEU A 240 29.57 -0.19 45.34
CA LEU A 240 29.96 -1.59 45.48
C LEU A 240 31.39 -1.68 46.07
N GLY A 241 31.52 -1.33 47.36
CA GLY A 241 32.76 -1.53 48.08
C GLY A 241 33.20 -3.00 48.11
N PRO A 242 34.51 -3.30 48.27
CA PRO A 242 35.10 -4.64 48.19
C PRO A 242 34.81 -5.54 49.41
N GLY A 243 33.58 -5.56 49.93
CA GLY A 243 33.18 -6.28 51.14
C GLY A 243 32.08 -7.33 50.99
N ALA A 244 31.53 -7.55 49.79
CA ALA A 244 30.32 -8.38 49.62
C ALA A 244 30.57 -9.87 49.31
N PHE A 245 31.78 -10.39 49.56
CA PHE A 245 32.02 -11.84 49.48
C PHE A 245 32.79 -12.33 50.71
N GLY A 246 32.06 -13.04 51.59
CA GLY A 246 32.64 -13.98 52.54
C GLY A 246 32.28 -13.74 54.01
N ALA A 247 31.29 -14.47 54.52
CA ALA A 247 31.51 -15.54 55.49
C ALA A 247 30.18 -16.16 55.91
N GLU A 248 30.09 -17.46 55.67
CA GLU A 248 29.16 -18.45 56.18
C GLU A 248 29.12 -18.46 57.73
N ARG A 249 27.93 -18.39 58.32
CA ARG A 249 27.64 -18.97 59.65
C ARG A 249 26.14 -19.15 59.92
N ASP A 250 25.82 -20.36 60.35
CA ASP A 250 24.48 -20.90 60.64
C ASP A 250 23.72 -20.23 61.81
N GLY A 251 22.39 -20.28 61.75
CA GLY A 251 21.51 -20.32 62.95
C GLY A 251 20.25 -19.43 62.93
N HIS A 252 19.11 -20.03 62.55
CA HIS A 252 17.66 -19.76 62.78
C HIS A 252 17.16 -18.70 63.82
N PRO A 253 15.84 -18.39 63.87
CA PRO A 253 15.00 -17.62 62.92
C PRO A 253 14.27 -16.44 63.64
N VAL A 254 13.56 -15.56 62.91
CA VAL A 254 12.27 -14.88 63.26
C VAL A 254 12.12 -13.52 62.57
N GLU A 255 10.90 -13.32 62.06
CA GLU A 255 10.17 -12.11 61.64
C GLU A 255 10.44 -11.40 60.31
N ALA A 256 9.31 -11.14 59.63
CA ALA A 256 9.14 -10.56 58.31
C ALA A 256 8.84 -9.05 58.42
N ILE A 257 9.30 -8.21 57.48
CA ILE A 257 8.55 -7.46 56.43
C ILE A 257 9.23 -6.05 56.33
N PRO A 258 9.22 -5.26 55.22
CA PRO A 258 8.93 -5.53 53.82
C PRO A 258 10.10 -5.25 52.85
N VAL A 259 9.92 -5.85 51.68
CA VAL A 259 10.47 -5.54 50.36
C VAL A 259 10.53 -4.03 50.05
N VAL A 260 11.70 -3.55 49.64
CA VAL A 260 11.79 -2.47 48.64
C VAL A 260 12.31 -3.09 47.36
N ASP A 261 11.39 -3.22 46.42
CA ASP A 261 11.60 -3.65 45.05
C ASP A 261 12.23 -2.49 44.28
N VAL A 262 13.49 -2.65 43.86
CA VAL A 262 14.09 -1.83 42.79
C VAL A 262 14.53 -2.77 41.68
N ALA A 263 13.56 -3.49 41.11
CA ALA A 263 13.67 -3.91 39.73
C ALA A 263 13.75 -2.67 38.80
N ALA A 264 14.54 -2.83 37.74
CA ALA A 264 14.62 -2.00 36.54
C ALA A 264 15.73 -0.92 36.47
N ALA A 265 16.99 -1.35 36.61
CA ALA A 265 18.10 -0.69 35.92
C ALA A 265 18.63 -1.60 34.78
N VAL A 266 18.08 -1.37 33.59
CA VAL A 266 18.80 -1.38 32.31
C VAL A 266 19.58 -2.67 32.00
N ARG A 267 18.89 -3.68 31.46
CA ARG A 267 19.51 -4.63 30.51
C ARG A 267 19.81 -3.86 29.22
N VAL A 268 21.04 -3.35 29.07
CA VAL A 268 21.61 -3.10 27.75
C VAL A 268 22.47 -4.31 27.40
N GLN A 269 21.87 -5.23 26.65
CA GLN A 269 22.65 -6.17 25.84
C GLN A 269 23.45 -5.35 24.82
N MET A 270 24.78 -5.31 24.98
CA MET A 270 25.64 -5.01 23.86
C MET A 270 25.77 -6.28 23.01
N PRO A 271 25.51 -6.24 21.69
CA PRO A 271 25.98 -7.29 20.82
C PRO A 271 27.50 -7.19 20.72
N ALA A 272 28.19 -8.16 21.31
CA ALA A 272 29.61 -8.38 21.09
C ALA A 272 29.81 -8.72 19.61
N ARG A 273 30.45 -7.82 18.86
CA ARG A 273 30.95 -8.10 17.50
C ARG A 273 32.32 -8.79 17.65
N PRO A 274 32.54 -9.98 17.08
CA PRO A 274 33.84 -10.61 17.11
C PRO A 274 34.82 -9.84 16.23
N THR A 275 35.95 -9.44 16.81
CA THR A 275 37.10 -8.88 16.11
C THR A 275 37.79 -10.01 15.35
N GLY A 276 37.61 -10.05 14.03
CA GLY A 276 38.40 -10.91 13.15
C GLY A 276 39.83 -10.36 12.97
N PRO A 277 40.84 -11.22 12.77
CA PRO A 277 42.22 -10.79 12.62
C PRO A 277 42.45 -10.04 11.30
N VAL A 278 43.28 -9.00 11.39
CA VAL A 278 43.82 -8.23 10.26
C VAL A 278 44.79 -9.12 9.48
N LEU A 279 44.58 -9.24 8.16
CA LEU A 279 45.56 -9.81 7.23
C LEU A 279 46.12 -8.73 6.29
N PRO A 280 47.40 -8.83 5.89
CA PRO A 280 48.13 -7.81 5.16
C PRO A 280 47.96 -7.92 3.63
N GLY A 281 48.16 -6.79 2.95
CA GLY A 281 48.73 -6.72 1.60
C GLY A 281 47.88 -7.23 0.43
N GLY A 282 47.24 -6.32 -0.30
CA GLY A 282 46.77 -6.61 -1.65
C GLY A 282 47.90 -6.49 -2.68
N PRO A 283 47.94 -7.33 -3.73
CA PRO A 283 48.74 -7.06 -4.92
C PRO A 283 48.02 -6.07 -5.86
N VAL A 284 48.82 -5.19 -6.44
CA VAL A 284 48.47 -4.22 -7.49
C VAL A 284 48.13 -4.96 -8.79
N LEU A 285 47.05 -4.57 -9.46
CA LEU A 285 46.75 -4.98 -10.84
C LEU A 285 46.67 -3.77 -11.78
N PRO A 286 47.00 -3.96 -13.08
CA PRO A 286 47.36 -2.89 -13.98
C PRO A 286 46.16 -2.26 -14.72
N GLY A 287 46.39 -1.05 -15.22
CA GLY A 287 45.41 -0.19 -15.85
C GLY A 287 44.68 -0.78 -17.06
N GLY A 288 43.39 -0.46 -17.12
CA GLY A 288 42.55 -0.63 -18.30
C GLY A 288 42.53 0.64 -19.17
N PRO A 289 42.29 0.49 -20.49
CA PRO A 289 42.45 1.56 -21.46
C PRO A 289 41.35 2.63 -21.40
N ALA A 290 41.76 3.86 -21.72
CA ALA A 290 40.91 5.04 -21.85
C ALA A 290 39.93 4.89 -23.02
N TYR A 291 38.64 5.13 -22.75
CA TYR A 291 37.63 5.28 -23.78
C TYR A 291 37.64 6.72 -24.34
N PRO A 292 37.54 6.91 -25.66
CA PRO A 292 37.60 8.22 -26.29
C PRO A 292 36.32 9.03 -26.06
N ILE A 293 36.57 10.32 -25.85
CA ILE A 293 35.61 11.42 -25.74
C ILE A 293 34.82 11.53 -27.04
N GLY A 294 33.50 11.38 -26.95
CA GLY A 294 32.56 11.70 -28.04
C GLY A 294 32.37 13.22 -28.21
N PRO A 295 32.07 13.70 -29.43
CA PRO A 295 32.12 15.12 -29.76
C PRO A 295 30.97 15.94 -29.17
N ALA A 296 31.31 17.20 -28.86
CA ALA A 296 30.44 18.23 -28.34
C ALA A 296 29.26 18.53 -29.29
N VAL A 297 28.04 18.49 -28.76
CA VAL A 297 26.86 19.00 -29.45
C VAL A 297 26.93 20.53 -29.41
N ALA A 298 26.96 21.13 -30.59
CA ALA A 298 27.04 22.56 -30.80
C ALA A 298 25.86 23.30 -30.16
N ALA A 299 26.18 24.36 -29.42
CA ALA A 299 25.23 25.30 -28.86
C ALA A 299 24.48 26.04 -29.98
N VAL A 300 23.15 26.05 -29.91
CA VAL A 300 22.29 26.90 -30.74
C VAL A 300 22.46 28.35 -30.27
N PRO A 301 22.80 29.31 -31.16
CA PRO A 301 22.96 30.70 -30.77
C PRO A 301 21.59 31.35 -30.51
N VAL A 302 21.43 31.91 -29.31
CA VAL A 302 20.33 32.80 -28.93
C VAL A 302 20.54 34.15 -29.63
N ARG A 303 19.54 34.57 -30.42
CA ARG A 303 19.46 35.92 -31.00
C ARG A 303 19.09 36.95 -29.92
N PRO A 304 19.79 38.08 -29.79
CA PRO A 304 19.33 39.20 -28.98
C PRO A 304 18.35 40.06 -29.79
N SER A 305 17.12 40.19 -29.33
CA SER A 305 16.20 41.24 -29.80
C SER A 305 16.43 42.50 -28.98
N ALA A 306 17.10 43.47 -29.60
CA ALA A 306 17.08 44.86 -29.21
C ALA A 306 15.71 45.48 -29.56
N GLY A 307 15.22 46.38 -28.71
CA GLY A 307 14.09 47.25 -29.06
C GLY A 307 13.19 47.62 -27.89
N VAL A 308 13.72 48.43 -26.97
CA VAL A 308 12.91 49.26 -26.06
C VAL A 308 12.24 50.35 -26.89
N VAL A 309 10.91 50.38 -26.92
CA VAL A 309 10.11 51.57 -27.23
C VAL A 309 8.95 51.60 -26.24
N GLU A 310 9.00 52.58 -25.33
CA GLU A 310 7.91 52.95 -24.42
C GLU A 310 6.70 53.48 -25.20
N ARG A 311 5.48 53.02 -24.85
CA ARG A 311 4.26 53.86 -24.81
C ARG A 311 3.04 53.15 -24.20
N PRO A 312 1.98 53.91 -23.84
CA PRO A 312 1.57 54.19 -22.47
C PRO A 312 0.46 53.26 -21.95
N THR A 313 0.36 53.19 -20.62
CA THR A 313 -0.70 52.53 -19.84
C THR A 313 -2.11 52.98 -20.22
N PRO A 314 -3.04 52.05 -20.50
CA PRO A 314 -4.47 52.29 -20.34
C PRO A 314 -4.97 51.80 -18.97
N SER A 315 -5.73 52.67 -18.33
CA SER A 315 -6.40 52.50 -17.04
C SER A 315 -7.16 51.18 -16.89
N ALA A 316 -7.04 50.59 -15.71
CA ALA A 316 -7.87 49.48 -15.25
C ALA A 316 -9.34 49.92 -15.08
N PRO A 317 -10.32 49.16 -15.60
CA PRO A 317 -11.71 49.33 -15.19
C PRO A 317 -11.93 48.73 -13.80
N ALA A 318 -12.60 49.51 -12.95
CA ALA A 318 -13.01 49.14 -11.60
C ALA A 318 -13.86 47.85 -11.61
N ARG A 319 -13.54 46.92 -10.69
CA ARG A 319 -14.36 45.74 -10.41
C ARG A 319 -15.65 46.17 -9.70
N PRO A 320 -16.84 45.71 -10.12
CA PRO A 320 -18.05 45.88 -9.32
C PRO A 320 -17.99 44.96 -8.09
N PHE A 321 -18.23 45.54 -6.91
CA PHE A 321 -18.49 44.81 -5.68
C PHE A 321 -19.81 44.05 -5.83
N VAL A 322 -19.76 42.71 -5.91
CA VAL A 322 -20.94 41.87 -5.73
C VAL A 322 -21.17 41.69 -4.23
N ARG A 323 -22.18 42.38 -3.73
CA ARG A 323 -22.72 42.26 -2.37
C ARG A 323 -23.39 40.88 -2.25
N ALA A 324 -22.78 39.97 -1.51
CA ALA A 324 -23.36 38.67 -1.20
C ALA A 324 -24.68 38.86 -0.43
N ALA A 325 -25.80 38.51 -1.09
CA ALA A 325 -27.10 38.42 -0.46
C ALA A 325 -27.14 37.18 0.45
N ARG A 326 -27.58 37.41 1.68
CA ARG A 326 -27.80 36.40 2.73
C ARG A 326 -28.92 35.45 2.28
N PRO A 327 -28.73 34.12 2.26
CA PRO A 327 -29.81 33.20 1.94
C PRO A 327 -30.86 33.22 3.06
N ALA A 328 -32.12 33.41 2.66
CA ALA A 328 -33.29 33.38 3.51
C ALA A 328 -33.59 31.94 3.95
N THR A 329 -33.96 31.79 5.22
CA THR A 329 -34.44 30.57 5.85
C THR A 329 -35.75 30.11 5.21
N PRO A 330 -35.88 28.87 4.70
CA PRO A 330 -37.16 28.34 4.29
C PRO A 330 -38.00 27.91 5.51
N ALA A 331 -39.27 28.34 5.51
CA ALA A 331 -40.31 27.91 6.44
C ALA A 331 -40.68 26.42 6.22
N PRO A 332 -41.19 25.71 7.25
CA PRO A 332 -41.53 24.31 7.15
C PRO A 332 -42.84 24.11 6.35
N SER A 333 -42.74 23.40 5.23
CA SER A 333 -43.91 22.96 4.45
C SER A 333 -44.47 21.64 4.99
N ALA A 334 -45.80 21.62 5.00
CA ALA A 334 -46.74 20.62 5.46
C ALA A 334 -46.44 19.15 5.08
N VAL A 335 -46.79 18.28 6.04
CA VAL A 335 -46.89 16.83 5.96
C VAL A 335 -47.95 16.40 4.94
N PRO A 336 -47.64 15.53 3.96
CA PRO A 336 -48.63 14.80 3.20
C PRO A 336 -48.98 13.47 3.87
N SER A 337 -50.28 13.18 3.96
CA SER A 337 -50.91 11.97 4.52
C SER A 337 -50.46 10.67 3.83
N PRO A 338 -50.51 9.51 4.54
CA PRO A 338 -50.16 8.21 3.98
C PRO A 338 -51.23 7.68 2.99
N PRO A 339 -50.82 6.87 2.00
CA PRO A 339 -51.74 6.26 1.03
C PRO A 339 -52.58 5.12 1.65
N SER A 340 -53.83 5.04 1.22
CA SER A 340 -54.81 4.02 1.58
C SER A 340 -54.40 2.62 1.10
N VAL A 341 -54.50 1.65 2.00
CA VAL A 341 -54.30 0.21 1.79
C VAL A 341 -55.47 -0.37 0.96
N PRO A 342 -55.24 -1.13 -0.12
CA PRO A 342 -56.29 -1.91 -0.77
C PRO A 342 -56.57 -3.21 0.00
N ILE A 343 -57.86 -3.48 0.18
CA ILE A 343 -58.44 -4.67 0.82
C ILE A 343 -58.26 -5.92 -0.09
N PRO A 344 -57.92 -7.12 0.44
CA PRO A 344 -57.86 -8.35 -0.34
C PRO A 344 -59.25 -8.90 -0.66
N GLY A 345 -59.54 -9.15 -1.95
CA GLY A 345 -60.71 -9.91 -2.40
C GLY A 345 -60.47 -11.43 -2.40
N PRO A 346 -61.53 -12.26 -2.29
CA PRO A 346 -61.42 -13.67 -1.97
C PRO A 346 -61.03 -14.57 -3.15
N THR A 347 -60.37 -15.66 -2.78
CA THR A 347 -60.01 -16.87 -3.54
C THR A 347 -61.20 -17.57 -4.19
N PRO A 348 -60.99 -18.14 -5.39
CA PRO A 348 -61.68 -19.37 -5.78
C PRO A 348 -60.70 -20.53 -5.95
N THR A 349 -60.92 -21.53 -5.09
CA THR A 349 -60.55 -22.94 -5.20
C THR A 349 -61.11 -23.57 -6.47
N VAL A 350 -60.29 -24.23 -7.31
CA VAL A 350 -60.59 -25.54 -7.94
C VAL A 350 -59.28 -26.21 -8.40
N SER A 351 -59.02 -27.43 -7.91
CA SER A 351 -58.23 -28.49 -8.57
C SER A 351 -59.24 -29.51 -9.13
N PRO A 352 -58.95 -30.23 -10.24
CA PRO A 352 -58.17 -31.47 -10.14
C PRO A 352 -57.23 -31.82 -11.32
N THR A 353 -56.24 -32.65 -10.98
CA THR A 353 -55.34 -33.58 -11.73
C THR A 353 -56.14 -34.59 -12.61
N PRO A 354 -55.59 -35.53 -13.43
CA PRO A 354 -54.21 -35.94 -13.80
C PRO A 354 -53.94 -36.09 -15.34
N ALA A 355 -52.67 -36.27 -15.74
CA ALA A 355 -52.22 -37.40 -16.60
C ALA A 355 -50.71 -37.32 -16.96
N SER A 356 -49.95 -38.35 -16.58
CA SER A 356 -48.67 -38.75 -17.21
C SER A 356 -48.91 -39.34 -18.60
N PRO A 357 -47.90 -39.35 -19.50
CA PRO A 357 -47.01 -40.51 -19.58
C PRO A 357 -45.53 -40.21 -19.93
N THR A 358 -44.63 -41.02 -19.36
CA THR A 358 -43.26 -41.32 -19.83
C THR A 358 -43.31 -42.09 -21.16
N PRO A 359 -42.28 -42.04 -22.04
CA PRO A 359 -41.13 -42.96 -21.92
C PRO A 359 -39.75 -42.39 -22.34
N SER A 360 -38.68 -43.03 -21.84
CA SER A 360 -37.27 -42.95 -22.27
C SER A 360 -37.05 -43.45 -23.71
N PRO A 361 -35.90 -43.14 -24.36
CA PRO A 361 -34.64 -43.90 -24.17
C PRO A 361 -33.40 -42.99 -24.06
N SER A 362 -32.43 -43.23 -23.16
CA SER A 362 -31.32 -44.18 -23.28
C SER A 362 -30.50 -44.03 -24.56
N VAL A 363 -29.44 -43.22 -24.53
CA VAL A 363 -28.31 -43.30 -25.47
C VAL A 363 -27.01 -43.22 -24.69
N THR A 364 -26.38 -44.37 -24.56
CA THR A 364 -24.96 -44.57 -24.31
C THR A 364 -24.18 -44.13 -25.56
N PRO A 365 -23.04 -43.46 -25.42
CA PRO A 365 -21.89 -44.03 -26.11
C PRO A 365 -20.68 -44.22 -25.19
N SER A 366 -20.16 -45.44 -25.33
CA SER A 366 -18.85 -45.87 -24.90
C SER A 366 -17.83 -45.36 -25.92
N SER A 367 -16.75 -44.73 -25.47
CA SER A 367 -15.50 -44.70 -26.23
C SER A 367 -14.29 -44.67 -25.29
N THR A 368 -13.66 -45.84 -25.26
CA THR A 368 -12.30 -46.19 -24.82
C THR A 368 -11.24 -45.20 -25.34
N PRO A 369 -10.13 -45.00 -24.60
CA PRO A 369 -9.20 -43.90 -24.81
C PRO A 369 -8.15 -44.22 -25.87
N SER A 370 -7.65 -43.19 -26.55
CA SER A 370 -6.37 -43.27 -27.26
C SER A 370 -5.52 -42.03 -27.00
N PRO A 371 -4.20 -42.21 -26.82
CA PRO A 371 -3.28 -41.20 -26.33
C PRO A 371 -2.70 -40.40 -27.49
N SER A 372 -2.66 -39.07 -27.35
CA SER A 372 -1.78 -38.26 -28.17
C SER A 372 -1.24 -37.10 -27.35
N ASP A 373 0.07 -37.14 -27.20
CA ASP A 373 0.93 -36.03 -26.84
C ASP A 373 0.51 -34.75 -27.55
N SER A 374 0.33 -33.70 -26.75
CA SER A 374 0.37 -32.31 -27.21
C SER A 374 0.81 -31.45 -26.03
N THR A 375 2.10 -31.59 -25.69
CA THR A 375 2.89 -30.54 -25.08
C THR A 375 2.89 -29.32 -26.00
N LEU A 376 1.86 -28.49 -25.86
CA LEU A 376 1.90 -27.09 -26.26
C LEU A 376 1.91 -26.26 -24.98
N LEU A 377 3.14 -25.98 -24.53
CA LEU A 377 3.44 -24.90 -23.60
C LEU A 377 3.01 -23.59 -24.27
N THR A 378 1.73 -23.23 -24.15
CA THR A 378 1.27 -21.88 -24.45
C THR A 378 1.62 -21.04 -23.23
N VAL A 379 2.86 -20.57 -23.25
CA VAL A 379 3.44 -19.54 -22.38
C VAL A 379 2.49 -18.35 -22.37
N CYS A 380 1.77 -18.14 -21.26
CA CYS A 380 1.22 -16.83 -20.96
C CYS A 380 2.40 -15.86 -20.90
N LEU A 381 2.43 -14.90 -21.83
CA LEU A 381 3.47 -13.89 -21.89
C LEU A 381 3.57 -13.17 -20.55
N ASP A 382 4.71 -13.40 -19.90
CA ASP A 382 5.22 -12.69 -18.73
C ASP A 382 5.46 -11.22 -19.11
N PRO A 383 4.71 -10.25 -18.55
CA PRO A 383 4.97 -8.85 -18.83
C PRO A 383 6.19 -8.41 -18.02
N ARG A 384 7.36 -8.48 -18.68
CA ARG A 384 8.68 -7.94 -18.31
C ARG A 384 9.56 -8.79 -17.39
N GLN A 385 10.34 -9.66 -18.02
CA GLN A 385 11.74 -9.86 -17.61
C GLN A 385 12.53 -8.56 -17.82
N LEU A 386 12.66 -7.78 -16.76
CA LEU A 386 13.78 -6.86 -16.54
C LEU A 386 14.70 -7.52 -15.51
N PRO A 387 16.02 -7.31 -15.55
CA PRO A 387 17.01 -8.23 -14.99
C PRO A 387 16.82 -8.41 -13.49
N LEU A 388 16.45 -9.63 -13.12
CA LEU A 388 16.41 -10.11 -11.75
C LEU A 388 17.85 -10.18 -11.23
N VAL A 389 18.19 -9.30 -10.29
CA VAL A 389 19.24 -9.59 -9.32
C VAL A 389 18.72 -10.75 -8.45
N GLY A 390 19.56 -11.77 -8.29
CA GLY A 390 19.27 -13.13 -7.78
C GLY A 390 18.38 -13.19 -6.53
N GLY A 391 17.63 -14.26 -6.31
CA GLY A 391 17.99 -15.66 -6.54
C GLY A 391 18.03 -16.34 -5.18
N LEU A 392 16.88 -16.79 -4.69
CA LEU A 392 16.75 -17.68 -3.54
C LEU A 392 15.56 -18.62 -3.75
N LEU A 393 15.80 -19.90 -3.43
CA LEU A 393 14.87 -21.05 -3.29
C LEU A 393 14.61 -21.81 -4.63
N CYS A 394 14.95 -23.09 -4.84
CA CYS A 394 15.11 -24.28 -3.97
C CYS A 394 16.06 -25.35 -4.60
N PRO A 395 16.57 -26.33 -3.82
CA PRO A 395 17.49 -27.37 -4.28
C PRO A 395 16.79 -28.52 -5.04
N PRO A 396 17.49 -29.31 -5.90
CA PRO A 396 16.90 -30.44 -6.59
C PRO A 396 16.74 -31.66 -5.67
N ALA A 397 15.63 -32.36 -5.82
CA ALA A 397 15.36 -33.65 -5.21
C ALA A 397 16.30 -34.72 -5.78
N ALA A 398 16.84 -35.55 -4.89
CA ALA A 398 17.69 -36.69 -5.20
C ALA A 398 16.92 -37.78 -5.96
N ALA A 399 17.63 -38.46 -6.86
CA ALA A 399 17.24 -39.73 -7.47
C ALA A 399 17.54 -40.90 -6.54
#